data_AF-A0A836BDQ5-F1
#
_entry.id   AF-A0A836BDQ5-F1
#
_cell.length_a   1.000
_cell.length_b   1.000
_cell.length_c   1.000
_cell.angle_alpha   90.00
_cell.angle_beta   90.00
_cell.angle_gamma   90.00
#
_symmetry.space_group_name_H-M   'P 1'
#
loop_
_entity.id
_entity.type
_entity.pdbx_description
1 polymer ?
#
loop_
_entity_poly.entity_id
_entity_poly.type
_entity_poly.pdbx_seq_one_letter_code
_entity_poly.pdbx_strand_id
1 'polypeptide(L)'
;MYTLPYPTPLPSTRICRFRFDEFYRECRRILKPTGALAAFTYGFGTLHGFPGAEELYAQLHSGTLGPYWAEGRKIVEAEYVGVEPGPEHFGEVVRLRAPMPGDMSLDELAGYISSWSAYRAYLRAHPDQPDPLEAFRAQCEAGLRQEAGVAAAADGAGVGVSGAGGTAQPLATRPLLRLERDAVLLLALRPVPLSE
;
A
#
# COMPACT_ATOMS: atom_id res chain seq x y z
N MET A 1 -5.54 -42.00 -18.31
CA MET A 1 -5.34 -40.54 -18.39
C MET A 1 -6.63 -39.86 -17.99
N TYR A 2 -6.70 -39.28 -16.79
CA TYR A 2 -7.73 -38.31 -16.44
C TYR A 2 -7.03 -37.13 -15.77
N THR A 3 -6.96 -36.02 -16.50
CA THR A 3 -6.47 -34.73 -16.04
C THR A 3 -7.60 -34.02 -15.29
N LEU A 4 -7.37 -33.72 -14.00
CA LEU A 4 -8.12 -32.68 -13.28
C LEU A 4 -7.77 -31.31 -13.89
N PRO A 5 -8.69 -30.33 -13.87
CA PRO A 5 -8.40 -29.13 -13.06
C PRO A 5 -9.64 -28.37 -12.57
N TYR A 6 -9.70 -28.06 -11.27
CA TYR A 6 -9.59 -26.68 -10.75
C TYR A 6 -9.88 -26.70 -9.23
N PRO A 7 -9.03 -26.13 -8.37
CA PRO A 7 -9.37 -25.95 -6.97
C PRO A 7 -10.39 -24.80 -6.87
N THR A 8 -11.52 -25.04 -6.24
CA THR A 8 -12.45 -23.99 -5.80
C THR A 8 -11.66 -22.88 -5.10
N PRO A 9 -11.73 -21.61 -5.53
CA PRO A 9 -11.06 -20.54 -4.81
C PRO A 9 -11.72 -20.42 -3.43
N LEU A 10 -10.90 -20.48 -2.39
CA LEU A 10 -11.29 -20.15 -1.01
C LEU A 10 -12.09 -18.83 -1.01
N PRO A 11 -13.10 -18.66 -0.13
CA PRO A 11 -13.84 -17.41 -0.02
C PRO A 11 -12.85 -16.31 0.33
N SER A 12 -12.45 -15.54 -0.68
CA SER A 12 -11.46 -14.50 -0.51
C SER A 12 -12.19 -13.19 -0.22
N THR A 13 -11.86 -12.54 0.89
CA THR A 13 -12.40 -11.23 1.29
C THR A 13 -11.94 -10.07 0.39
N ARG A 14 -11.21 -10.35 -0.69
CA ARG A 14 -10.68 -9.33 -1.60
C ARG A 14 -11.58 -9.15 -2.80
N ILE A 15 -12.11 -7.94 -2.95
CA ILE A 15 -13.00 -7.54 -4.05
C ILE A 15 -12.41 -7.84 -5.44
N CYS A 16 -11.09 -7.83 -5.59
CA CYS A 16 -10.40 -8.10 -6.85
C CYS A 16 -10.48 -9.55 -7.35
N ARG A 17 -11.17 -10.44 -6.64
CA ARG A 17 -11.43 -11.82 -7.06
C ARG A 17 -12.90 -12.12 -7.32
N PHE A 18 -13.77 -11.11 -7.31
CA PHE A 18 -15.20 -11.30 -7.50
C PHE A 18 -15.60 -11.26 -8.98
N ARG A 19 -16.70 -11.96 -9.28
CA ARG A 19 -17.49 -11.73 -10.49
C ARG A 19 -18.35 -10.49 -10.22
N PHE A 20 -17.87 -9.33 -10.66
CA PHE A 20 -18.40 -8.02 -10.26
C PHE A 20 -19.91 -7.88 -10.43
N ASP A 21 -20.46 -8.24 -11.59
CA ASP A 21 -21.91 -8.16 -11.85
C ASP A 21 -22.74 -9.00 -10.87
N GLU A 22 -22.33 -10.24 -10.60
CA GLU A 22 -23.03 -11.10 -9.64
C GLU A 22 -22.90 -10.60 -8.21
N PHE A 23 -21.72 -10.11 -7.85
CA PHE A 23 -21.46 -9.51 -6.55
C PHE A 23 -22.36 -8.28 -6.33
N TYR A 24 -22.46 -7.39 -7.32
CA TYR A 24 -23.30 -6.20 -7.24
C TYR A 24 -24.79 -6.53 -7.17
N ARG A 25 -25.25 -7.51 -7.94
CA ARG A 25 -26.61 -8.03 -7.86
C ARG A 25 -26.94 -8.52 -6.45
N GLU A 26 -26.02 -9.26 -5.85
CA GLU A 26 -26.21 -9.81 -4.51
C GLU A 26 -26.15 -8.72 -3.43
N CYS A 27 -25.22 -7.78 -3.52
CA CYS A 27 -25.18 -6.60 -2.66
C CYS A 27 -26.51 -5.83 -2.71
N ARG A 28 -27.06 -5.61 -3.92
CA ARG A 28 -28.36 -4.97 -4.09
C ARG A 28 -29.49 -5.76 -3.44
N ARG A 29 -29.48 -7.09 -3.53
CA ARG A 29 -30.49 -7.98 -2.93
C ARG A 29 -30.51 -7.90 -1.41
N ILE A 30 -29.34 -7.82 -0.77
CA ILE A 30 -29.22 -7.87 0.70
C ILE A 30 -29.28 -6.49 1.37
N LEU A 31 -28.91 -5.41 0.67
CA LEU A 31 -28.92 -4.05 1.22
C LEU A 31 -30.35 -3.51 1.37
N LYS A 32 -30.60 -2.77 2.46
CA LYS A 32 -31.85 -2.02 2.69
C LYS A 32 -32.05 -0.91 1.65
N PRO A 33 -33.30 -0.48 1.38
CA PRO A 33 -33.71 0.77 0.73
C PRO A 33 -32.60 1.74 0.31
N THR A 34 -32.03 2.28 1.38
CA THR A 34 -31.10 3.40 1.47
C THR A 34 -29.66 2.98 1.75
N GLY A 35 -29.36 1.68 1.66
CA GLY A 35 -28.03 1.13 1.91
C GLY A 35 -27.05 1.49 0.80
N ALA A 36 -25.78 1.60 1.18
CA ALA A 36 -24.68 1.86 0.26
C ALA A 36 -23.72 0.67 0.22
N LEU A 37 -23.04 0.51 -0.91
CA LEU A 37 -21.89 -0.38 -1.04
C LEU A 37 -20.62 0.48 -0.93
N ALA A 38 -19.73 0.09 -0.03
CA ALA A 38 -18.44 0.75 0.19
C ALA A 38 -17.30 -0.24 -0.05
N ALA A 39 -16.37 0.11 -0.93
CA ALA A 39 -15.13 -0.64 -1.15
C ALA A 39 -13.95 0.30 -0.99
N PHE A 40 -12.94 -0.10 -0.23
CA PHE A 40 -11.77 0.74 0.04
C PHE A 40 -10.46 0.03 -0.31
N THR A 41 -9.50 0.79 -0.81
CA THR A 41 -8.15 0.35 -1.13
C THR A 41 -7.14 1.41 -0.72
N TYR A 42 -5.87 1.03 -0.66
CA TYR A 42 -4.75 1.94 -0.63
C TYR A 42 -3.62 1.34 -1.47
N GLY A 43 -2.89 2.22 -2.14
CA GLY A 43 -1.71 1.84 -2.90
C GLY A 43 -0.53 1.44 -2.01
N PHE A 44 0.56 1.01 -2.64
CA PHE A 44 1.81 0.75 -1.94
C PHE A 44 2.53 2.02 -1.50
N GLY A 45 2.17 3.17 -2.07
CA GLY A 45 2.70 4.48 -1.71
C GLY A 45 4.06 4.78 -2.30
N THR A 46 4.53 5.98 -1.99
CA THR A 46 5.86 6.50 -2.30
C THR A 46 6.67 6.53 -1.01
N LEU A 47 7.90 5.99 -1.05
CA LEU A 47 8.79 5.94 0.09
C LEU A 47 9.78 7.11 0.10
N HIS A 48 9.86 7.80 1.22
CA HIS A 48 10.77 8.92 1.46
C HIS A 48 11.66 8.67 2.68
N GLY A 49 12.78 9.39 2.76
CA GLY A 49 13.66 9.42 3.92
C GLY A 49 15.14 9.58 3.57
N PHE A 50 15.53 9.25 2.34
CA PHE A 50 16.86 9.50 1.80
C PHE A 50 16.81 9.51 0.25
N PRO A 51 17.79 10.10 -0.45
CA PRO A 51 17.88 10.03 -1.91
C PRO A 51 17.96 8.59 -2.42
N GLY A 52 17.06 8.18 -3.30
CA GLY A 52 17.00 6.81 -3.81
C GLY A 52 16.01 5.89 -3.08
N ALA A 53 15.34 6.37 -2.01
CA ALA A 53 14.43 5.53 -1.21
C ALA A 53 13.27 4.97 -2.05
N GLU A 54 12.64 5.80 -2.86
CA GLU A 54 11.53 5.39 -3.73
C GLU A 54 12.01 4.43 -4.82
N GLU A 55 13.15 4.69 -5.45
CA GLU A 55 13.70 3.83 -6.49
C GLU A 55 14.01 2.43 -5.96
N LEU A 56 14.58 2.34 -4.75
CA LEU A 56 14.81 1.07 -4.07
C LEU A 56 13.51 0.32 -3.75
N TYR A 57 12.51 1.07 -3.26
CA TYR A 57 11.20 0.52 -2.94
C TYR A 57 10.47 0.01 -4.19
N ALA A 58 10.49 0.79 -5.28
CA ALA A 58 9.93 0.42 -6.57
C ALA A 58 10.67 -0.77 -7.20
N GLN A 59 12.00 -0.85 -7.08
CA GLN A 59 12.79 -1.98 -7.57
C GLN A 59 12.45 -3.28 -6.84
N LEU A 60 12.18 -3.22 -5.53
CA LEU A 60 11.69 -4.37 -4.79
C LEU A 60 10.27 -4.73 -5.21
N HIS A 61 9.36 -3.75 -5.23
CA HIS A 61 7.93 -3.96 -5.49
C HIS A 61 7.64 -4.41 -6.93
N SER A 62 8.05 -3.61 -7.92
CA SER A 62 7.71 -3.78 -9.33
C SER A 62 8.75 -4.57 -10.11
N GLY A 63 10.01 -4.53 -9.66
CA GLY A 63 11.10 -5.34 -10.23
C GLY A 63 11.08 -6.76 -9.68
N THR A 64 11.71 -6.93 -8.51
CA THR A 64 11.97 -8.25 -7.89
C THR A 64 10.69 -9.03 -7.62
N LEU A 65 9.68 -8.37 -7.06
CA LEU A 65 8.39 -8.99 -6.71
C LEU A 65 7.36 -8.90 -7.84
N GLY A 66 7.65 -8.15 -8.91
CA GLY A 66 6.74 -7.89 -10.04
C GLY A 66 6.01 -9.13 -10.56
N PRO A 67 6.76 -10.19 -10.97
CA PRO A 67 6.17 -11.43 -11.50
C PRO A 67 5.33 -12.23 -10.50
N TYR A 68 5.41 -11.92 -9.20
CA TYR A 68 4.76 -12.66 -8.12
C TYR A 68 3.46 -12.03 -7.63
N TRP A 69 3.11 -10.85 -8.15
CA TRP A 69 1.81 -10.23 -7.90
C TRP A 69 0.69 -10.99 -8.60
N ALA A 70 -0.44 -11.15 -7.90
CA ALA A 70 -1.62 -11.77 -8.48
C ALA A 70 -2.29 -10.82 -9.47
N GLU A 71 -2.68 -11.33 -10.65
CA GLU A 71 -3.27 -10.54 -11.74
C GLU A 71 -4.44 -9.64 -11.31
N GLY A 72 -5.34 -10.15 -10.44
CA GLY A 72 -6.46 -9.37 -9.93
C GLY A 72 -6.05 -8.09 -9.18
N ARG A 73 -4.80 -7.97 -8.73
CA ARG A 73 -4.33 -6.77 -8.01
C ARG A 73 -4.27 -5.51 -8.87
N LYS A 74 -4.21 -5.64 -10.20
CA LYS A 74 -4.27 -4.48 -11.12
C LYS A 74 -5.52 -3.61 -10.88
N ILE A 75 -6.63 -4.21 -10.47
CA ILE A 75 -7.87 -3.50 -10.13
C ILE A 75 -7.72 -2.65 -8.86
N VAL A 76 -6.96 -3.16 -7.88
CA VAL A 76 -6.67 -2.49 -6.60
C VAL A 76 -5.72 -1.32 -6.82
N GLU A 77 -4.73 -1.51 -7.69
CA GLU A 77 -3.75 -0.49 -8.12
C GLU A 77 -4.38 0.58 -9.00
N ALA A 78 -5.32 0.20 -9.87
CA ALA A 78 -6.16 1.12 -10.63
C ALA A 78 -7.29 1.73 -9.79
N GLU A 79 -7.31 1.53 -8.47
CA GLU A 79 -8.25 2.18 -7.55
C GLU A 79 -9.73 1.95 -7.92
N TYR A 80 -10.00 0.73 -8.36
CA TYR A 80 -11.31 0.25 -8.83
C TYR A 80 -11.81 0.91 -10.12
N VAL A 81 -10.96 1.61 -10.87
CA VAL A 81 -11.33 2.15 -12.18
C VAL A 81 -11.64 1.01 -13.15
N GLY A 82 -12.80 1.09 -13.80
CA GLY A 82 -13.27 0.11 -14.79
C GLY A 82 -14.02 -1.08 -14.19
N VAL A 83 -14.20 -1.12 -12.87
CA VAL A 83 -14.98 -2.16 -12.19
C VAL A 83 -16.12 -1.58 -11.36
N GLU A 84 -16.45 -0.30 -11.52
CA GLU A 84 -17.57 0.32 -10.80
C GLU A 84 -18.90 -0.39 -11.09
N PRO A 85 -19.83 -0.44 -10.11
CA PRO A 85 -21.16 -0.94 -10.37
C PRO A 85 -21.88 -0.06 -11.39
N GLY A 86 -22.51 -0.70 -12.38
CA GLY A 86 -23.34 -0.01 -13.36
C GLY A 86 -24.67 0.51 -12.81
N PRO A 87 -25.37 1.38 -13.56
CA PRO A 87 -26.65 1.98 -13.18
C PRO A 87 -27.75 0.94 -12.90
N GLU A 88 -27.65 -0.25 -13.47
CA GLU A 88 -28.54 -1.38 -13.22
C GLU A 88 -28.46 -1.91 -11.77
N HIS A 89 -27.35 -1.65 -11.08
CA HIS A 89 -27.11 -2.07 -9.70
C HIS A 89 -27.21 -0.91 -8.71
N PHE A 90 -26.49 0.19 -8.97
CA PHE A 90 -26.39 1.38 -8.11
C PHE A 90 -26.47 2.65 -8.96
N GLY A 91 -27.10 3.70 -8.45
CA GLY A 91 -27.40 4.91 -9.23
C GLY A 91 -26.22 5.88 -9.29
N GLU A 92 -25.66 6.22 -8.13
CA GLU A 92 -24.55 7.16 -8.02
C GLU A 92 -23.31 6.43 -7.49
N VAL A 93 -22.16 6.68 -8.12
CA VAL A 93 -20.87 6.14 -7.67
C VAL A 93 -19.92 7.30 -7.44
N VAL A 94 -19.43 7.41 -6.20
CA VAL A 94 -18.50 8.45 -5.77
C VAL A 94 -17.17 7.81 -5.40
N ARG A 95 -16.08 8.43 -5.81
CA ARG A 95 -14.71 8.04 -5.42
C ARG A 95 -14.10 9.14 -4.57
N LEU A 96 -13.77 8.81 -3.33
CA LEU A 96 -13.14 9.71 -2.38
C LEU A 96 -11.69 9.29 -2.15
N ARG A 97 -10.81 10.29 -2.01
CA ARG A 97 -9.40 10.10 -1.67
C ARG A 97 -9.09 10.80 -0.36
N ALA A 98 -8.36 10.12 0.50
CA ALA A 98 -7.86 10.68 1.75
C ALA A 98 -6.36 10.39 1.88
N PRO A 99 -5.51 11.40 2.10
CA PRO A 99 -4.10 11.18 2.39
C PRO A 99 -3.92 10.30 3.63
N MET A 100 -3.02 9.34 3.53
CA MET A 100 -2.68 8.40 4.60
C MET A 100 -1.15 8.31 4.75
N PRO A 101 -0.48 9.41 5.17
CA PRO A 101 0.95 9.39 5.44
C PRO A 101 1.24 8.50 6.65
N GLY A 102 2.35 7.78 6.62
CA GLY A 102 2.84 6.98 7.73
C GLY A 102 4.33 7.14 7.91
N ASP A 103 4.75 7.70 9.04
CA ASP A 103 6.14 7.66 9.45
C ASP A 103 6.40 6.29 10.10
N MET A 104 7.45 5.61 9.67
CA MET A 104 7.77 4.24 10.10
C MET A 104 9.27 4.02 10.19
N SER A 105 9.66 3.21 11.17
CA SER A 105 11.00 2.64 11.26
C SER A 105 11.24 1.63 10.13
N LEU A 106 12.51 1.34 9.86
CA LEU A 106 12.87 0.29 8.90
C LEU A 106 12.32 -1.09 9.29
N ASP A 107 12.23 -1.38 10.59
CA ASP A 107 11.64 -2.62 11.10
C ASP A 107 10.15 -2.72 10.77
N GLU A 108 9.40 -1.63 10.96
CA GLU A 108 7.98 -1.56 10.63
C GLU A 108 7.74 -1.67 9.11
N LEU A 109 8.57 -1.01 8.30
CA LEU A 109 8.51 -1.14 6.84
C LEU A 109 8.80 -2.57 6.39
N ALA A 110 9.84 -3.21 6.95
CA ALA A 110 10.18 -4.59 6.63
C ALA A 110 9.05 -5.55 7.06
N GLY A 111 8.48 -5.34 8.25
CA GLY A 111 7.30 -6.07 8.72
C GLY A 111 6.11 -5.91 7.77
N TYR A 112 5.84 -4.70 7.30
CA TYR A 112 4.79 -4.42 6.31
C TYR A 112 5.04 -5.18 4.99
N ILE A 113 6.25 -5.11 4.43
CA ILE A 113 6.61 -5.81 3.19
C ILE A 113 6.49 -7.33 3.35
N SER A 114 6.87 -7.88 4.51
CA SER A 114 6.79 -9.32 4.79
C SER A 114 5.35 -9.88 4.73
N SER A 115 4.36 -9.00 4.91
CA SER A 115 2.94 -9.34 4.80
C SER A 115 2.45 -9.46 3.35
N TRP A 116 3.22 -8.96 2.38
CA TRP A 116 2.84 -8.95 0.98
C TRP A 116 2.76 -10.35 0.41
N SER A 117 1.69 -10.61 -0.36
CA SER A 117 1.50 -11.91 -0.98
C SER A 117 2.56 -12.23 -2.02
N ALA A 118 3.06 -11.23 -2.75
CA ALA A 118 4.13 -11.42 -3.74
C ALA A 118 5.46 -11.77 -3.09
N TYR A 119 5.82 -11.12 -1.98
CA TYR A 119 7.00 -11.48 -1.20
C TYR A 119 6.94 -12.95 -0.73
N ARG A 120 5.81 -13.37 -0.14
CA ARG A 120 5.61 -14.77 0.26
C ARG A 120 5.63 -15.73 -0.92
N ALA A 121 5.17 -15.31 -2.10
CA ALA A 121 5.20 -16.13 -3.30
C ALA A 121 6.62 -16.24 -3.88
N TYR A 122 7.39 -15.15 -3.85
CA TYR A 122 8.80 -15.13 -4.23
C TYR A 122 9.61 -16.11 -3.38
N LEU A 123 9.49 -16.05 -2.05
CA LEU A 123 10.22 -16.95 -1.15
C LEU A 123 9.90 -18.43 -1.41
N ARG A 124 8.65 -18.75 -1.76
CA ARG A 124 8.27 -20.12 -2.12
C ARG A 124 8.84 -20.57 -3.46
N ALA A 125 8.99 -19.65 -4.41
CA ALA A 125 9.55 -19.94 -5.73
C ALA A 125 11.08 -20.03 -5.71
N HIS A 126 11.74 -19.39 -4.73
CA HIS A 126 13.19 -19.29 -4.62
C HIS A 126 13.70 -19.64 -3.22
N PRO A 127 13.53 -20.90 -2.76
CA PRO A 127 13.95 -21.30 -1.41
C PRO A 127 15.46 -21.20 -1.18
N ASP A 128 16.27 -21.29 -2.24
CA ASP A 128 17.74 -21.30 -2.17
C ASP A 128 18.38 -19.94 -2.47
N GLN A 129 17.57 -18.90 -2.73
CA GLN A 129 18.09 -17.55 -2.98
C GLN A 129 18.11 -16.71 -1.69
N PRO A 130 19.04 -15.73 -1.59
CA PRO A 130 19.01 -14.77 -0.50
C PRO A 130 17.67 -14.03 -0.43
N ASP A 131 17.25 -13.70 0.80
CA ASP A 131 16.02 -12.95 1.01
C ASP A 131 16.17 -11.52 0.43
N PRO A 132 15.33 -11.11 -0.54
CA PRO A 132 15.42 -9.77 -1.12
C PRO A 132 15.16 -8.67 -0.08
N LEU A 133 14.46 -8.97 1.02
CA LEU A 133 14.20 -8.02 2.09
C LEU A 133 15.46 -7.70 2.90
N GLU A 134 16.40 -8.64 3.05
CA GLU A 134 17.69 -8.38 3.71
C GLU A 134 18.51 -7.36 2.92
N ALA A 135 18.63 -7.56 1.61
CA ALA A 135 19.33 -6.63 0.72
C ALA A 135 18.67 -5.25 0.71
N PHE A 136 17.34 -5.19 0.71
CA PHE A 136 16.60 -3.93 0.82
C PHE A 136 16.88 -3.22 2.14
N ARG A 137 16.81 -3.93 3.28
CA ARG A 137 17.10 -3.34 4.59
C ARG A 137 18.51 -2.77 4.66
N ALA A 138 19.51 -3.51 4.21
CA ALA A 138 20.89 -3.04 4.21
C ALA A 138 21.09 -1.75 3.38
N GLN A 139 20.42 -1.65 2.23
CA GLN A 139 20.48 -0.46 1.38
C GLN A 139 19.77 0.74 2.03
N CYS A 140 18.60 0.54 2.67
CA CYS A 140 17.94 1.58 3.44
C CYS A 140 18.77 2.05 4.63
N GLU A 141 19.40 1.15 5.38
CA GLU A 141 20.29 1.51 6.50
C GLU A 141 21.49 2.34 6.03
N ALA A 142 22.07 2.00 4.88
CA ALA A 142 23.15 2.77 4.26
C ALA A 142 22.68 4.16 3.85
N GLY A 143 21.53 4.27 3.17
CA GLY A 143 20.95 5.54 2.73
C GLY A 143 20.63 6.48 3.90
N LEU A 144 19.95 5.97 4.93
CA LEU A 144 19.61 6.74 6.13
C LEU A 144 20.88 7.22 6.88
N ARG A 145 21.94 6.41 6.92
CA ARG A 145 23.21 6.80 7.54
C ARG A 145 23.90 7.92 6.76
N GLN A 146 23.89 7.85 5.43
CA GLN A 146 24.46 8.90 4.57
C GLN A 146 23.70 10.21 4.74
N GLU A 147 22.37 10.17 4.73
CA GLU A 147 21.52 11.35 4.92
C GLU A 147 21.77 12.03 6.28
N ALA A 148 21.83 11.24 7.36
CA ALA A 148 22.15 11.75 8.69
C ALA A 148 23.55 12.41 8.76
N GLY A 149 24.54 11.85 8.04
CA GLY A 149 25.88 12.42 7.95
C GLY A 149 25.93 13.75 7.18
N VAL A 150 25.13 13.89 6.12
CA VAL A 150 25.00 15.14 5.35
C VAL A 150 24.32 16.22 6.19
N ALA A 151 23.23 15.89 6.89
CA ALA A 151 22.54 16.82 7.79
C ALA A 151 23.47 17.36 8.89
N ALA A 152 24.24 16.46 9.54
CA ALA A 152 25.20 16.86 10.56
C ALA A 152 26.33 17.75 10.01
N ALA A 153 26.78 17.53 8.78
CA ALA A 153 27.78 18.37 8.13
C ALA A 153 27.23 19.77 7.76
N ALA A 154 25.94 19.85 7.38
CA ALA A 154 25.27 21.11 7.10
C ALA A 154 25.08 21.95 8.38
N ASP A 155 24.71 21.32 9.50
CA ASP A 155 24.55 21.99 10.80
C ASP A 155 25.90 22.50 11.35
N GLY A 156 26.98 21.74 11.15
CA GLY A 156 28.34 22.14 11.55
C GLY A 156 28.91 23.33 10.76
N ALA A 157 28.39 23.62 9.57
CA ALA A 157 28.77 24.79 8.76
C ALA A 157 28.02 26.07 9.19
N GLY A 158 27.08 25.97 10.13
CA GLY A 158 26.11 27.01 10.45
C GLY A 158 26.05 27.47 11.90
N VAL A 159 27.15 27.50 12.69
CA VAL A 159 27.12 28.18 14.00
C VAL A 159 28.43 28.88 14.33
N GLY A 160 28.41 30.21 14.17
CA GLY A 160 29.25 31.13 14.91
C GLY A 160 28.38 32.12 15.69
N VAL A 161 27.71 31.68 16.77
CA VAL A 161 27.30 32.53 17.91
C VAL A 161 27.26 31.68 19.18
N SER A 162 27.94 32.17 20.21
CA SER A 162 28.02 31.62 21.57
C SER A 162 26.76 31.93 22.38
N GLY A 163 26.25 30.96 23.14
CA GLY A 163 25.24 31.19 24.18
C GLY A 163 24.92 29.93 24.97
N ALA A 164 25.29 29.92 26.25
CA ALA A 164 25.08 28.82 27.20
C ALA A 164 23.60 28.66 27.58
N GLY A 165 23.13 27.42 27.69
CA GLY A 165 21.82 27.09 28.26
C GLY A 165 21.49 25.61 28.08
N GLY A 166 21.28 24.91 29.20
CA GLY A 166 21.19 23.45 29.31
C GLY A 166 20.48 22.71 28.19
N THR A 167 21.15 21.70 27.63
CA THR A 167 20.55 20.79 26.67
C THR A 167 20.04 19.56 27.39
N ALA A 168 18.72 19.52 27.59
CA ALA A 168 18.03 18.24 27.55
C ALA A 168 18.35 17.65 26.17
N GLN A 169 19.17 16.61 26.15
CA GLN A 169 19.54 15.91 24.92
C GLN A 169 18.22 15.44 24.28
N PRO A 170 17.88 15.86 23.04
CA PRO A 170 16.68 15.35 22.39
C PRO A 170 16.82 13.83 22.35
N LEU A 171 15.76 13.09 22.70
CA LEU A 171 15.70 11.67 22.34
C LEU A 171 16.04 11.63 20.87
N ALA A 172 17.18 11.02 20.52
CA ALA A 172 17.65 10.97 19.14
C ALA A 172 16.48 10.46 18.29
N THR A 173 15.89 11.36 17.51
CA THR A 173 14.79 11.02 16.61
C THR A 173 15.36 9.98 15.67
N ARG A 174 14.96 8.72 15.87
CA ARG A 174 15.30 7.65 14.93
C ARG A 174 14.98 8.20 13.53
N PRO A 175 15.90 8.11 12.56
CA PRO A 175 15.57 8.54 11.22
C PRO A 175 14.40 7.66 10.75
N LEU A 176 13.25 8.30 10.55
CA LEU A 176 12.01 7.65 10.14
C LEU A 176 11.91 7.72 8.62
N LEU A 177 11.51 6.61 8.02
CA LEU A 177 11.06 6.59 6.64
C LEU A 177 9.62 7.10 6.63
N ARG A 178 9.25 7.84 5.59
CA ARG A 178 7.89 8.33 5.41
C ARG A 178 7.28 7.66 4.20
N LEU A 179 6.19 6.92 4.42
CA LEU A 179 5.41 6.29 3.35
C LEU A 179 4.18 7.14 3.05
N GLU A 180 4.15 7.77 1.89
CA GLU A 180 3.04 8.60 1.44
C GLU A 180 2.12 7.80 0.51
N ARG A 181 0.83 7.75 0.83
CA ARG A 181 -0.17 7.03 0.04
C ARG A 181 -1.55 7.60 0.30
N ASP A 182 -2.44 7.36 -0.64
CA ASP A 182 -3.86 7.68 -0.48
C ASP A 182 -4.65 6.41 -0.16
N ALA A 183 -5.60 6.56 0.76
CA ALA A 183 -6.74 5.65 0.86
C ALA A 183 -7.81 6.11 -0.12
N VAL A 184 -8.32 5.18 -0.93
CA VAL A 184 -9.40 5.41 -1.87
C VAL A 184 -10.63 4.65 -1.41
N LEU A 185 -11.76 5.35 -1.30
CA LEU A 185 -13.07 4.81 -1.02
C LEU A 185 -13.96 4.95 -2.26
N LEU A 186 -14.42 3.83 -2.79
CA LEU A 186 -15.50 3.75 -3.76
C LEU A 186 -16.82 3.55 -3.02
N LEU A 187 -17.72 4.51 -3.15
CA LEU A 187 -19.04 4.50 -2.54
C LEU A 187 -20.10 4.44 -3.64
N ALA A 188 -20.90 3.37 -3.66
CA ALA A 188 -22.02 3.22 -4.58
C ALA A 188 -23.34 3.35 -3.81
N LEU A 189 -24.11 4.36 -4.18
CA LEU A 189 -25.37 4.74 -3.56
C LEU A 189 -26.54 4.23 -4.40
N ARG A 190 -27.60 3.79 -3.72
CA ARG A 190 -28.86 3.51 -4.42
C ARG A 190 -29.50 4.80 -4.89
N PRO A 191 -30.18 4.78 -6.05
CA PRO A 191 -31.08 5.88 -6.39
C PRO A 191 -32.05 6.06 -5.24
N VAL A 192 -32.03 7.21 -4.58
CA VAL A 192 -33.11 7.59 -3.68
C VAL A 192 -34.32 7.78 -4.58
N PRO A 193 -35.44 7.05 -4.40
CA PRO A 193 -36.67 7.42 -5.08
C PRO A 193 -36.95 8.87 -4.69
N LEU A 194 -37.04 9.78 -5.66
CA LEU A 194 -37.61 11.09 -5.40
C LEU A 194 -39.00 10.80 -4.83
N SER A 195 -39.21 11.09 -3.55
CA SER A 195 -40.53 11.05 -2.94
C SER A 195 -41.39 12.05 -3.71
N GLU A 196 -42.43 11.54 -4.38
CA GLU A 196 -43.55 12.35 -4.88
C GLU A 196 -44.31 13.02 -3.74
#